data_AF-W4VN44-F1
#
_entry.id   AF-W4VN44-F1
#
_cell.length_a   1.000
_cell.length_b   1.000
_cell.length_c   1.000
_cell.angle_alpha   90.00
_cell.angle_beta   90.00
_cell.angle_gamma   90.00
#
_symmetry.space_group_name_H-M   'P 1'
#
loop_
_entity.id
_entity.type
_entity.pdbx_description
1 polymer ?
#
loop_
_entity_poly.entity_id
_entity_poly.type
_entity_poly.pdbx_seq_one_letter_code
_entity_poly.pdbx_strand_id
1 'polypeptide(L)'
;MPPIIFIHGLNSSPSSAWELNMKWENDYGHADANEGISSTESFTGNTYSWAENQPYSNVDTHYIDSYDNGDDSIIELPERLIEYNSYTPNVDLFAYQYGANNHVGIAGDDLESFIQGLRTHVDSISSYQDFNIIAHSKGGLVSRHFIELTDGTLDIDRLITFGTPHFGVNNSAAGDLDRGEQ
;
A
#
# COMPACT_ATOMS: atom_id res chain seq x y z
N MET A 1 3.05 1.26 -18.80
CA MET A 1 1.73 1.03 -18.20
C MET A 1 1.60 1.94 -16.99
N PRO A 2 0.40 2.33 -16.54
CA PRO A 2 0.27 3.03 -15.27
C PRO A 2 0.78 2.11 -14.14
N PRO A 3 1.63 2.61 -13.23
CA PRO A 3 2.12 1.82 -12.11
C PRO A 3 0.97 1.51 -11.15
N ILE A 4 1.02 0.37 -10.48
CA ILE A 4 -0.03 -0.08 -9.56
C ILE A 4 0.43 0.10 -8.12
N ILE A 5 -0.40 0.62 -7.23
CA ILE A 5 -0.19 0.63 -5.77
C ILE A 5 -1.23 -0.28 -5.11
N PHE A 6 -0.76 -1.32 -4.44
CA PHE A 6 -1.55 -2.20 -3.59
C PHE A 6 -1.69 -1.63 -2.19
N ILE A 7 -2.91 -1.59 -1.68
CA ILE A 7 -3.21 -1.03 -0.36
C ILE A 7 -3.99 -2.06 0.46
N HIS A 8 -3.44 -2.41 1.63
CA HIS A 8 -4.01 -3.42 2.51
C HIS A 8 -5.15 -2.87 3.39
N GLY A 9 -5.84 -3.77 4.12
CA GLY A 9 -6.94 -3.45 5.03
C GLY A 9 -6.54 -3.25 6.49
N LEU A 10 -7.55 -3.22 7.36
CA LEU A 10 -7.40 -3.24 8.82
C LEU A 10 -6.83 -4.61 9.26
N ASN A 11 -5.91 -4.60 10.23
CA ASN A 11 -5.26 -5.79 10.79
C ASN A 11 -4.58 -6.71 9.75
N SER A 12 -4.19 -6.17 8.60
CA SER A 12 -3.41 -6.88 7.58
C SER A 12 -2.18 -6.07 7.20
N SER A 13 -1.27 -6.69 6.44
CA SER A 13 -0.15 -6.05 5.73
C SER A 13 -0.29 -6.37 4.23
N PRO A 14 0.53 -5.78 3.35
CA PRO A 14 0.65 -6.23 1.97
C PRO A 14 1.01 -7.71 1.88
N SER A 15 1.82 -8.23 2.81
CA SER A 15 2.17 -9.66 2.85
C SER A 15 0.98 -10.55 3.18
N SER A 16 0.09 -10.15 4.10
CA SER A 16 -1.09 -10.97 4.42
C SER A 16 -2.32 -10.68 3.58
N ALA A 17 -2.39 -9.53 2.90
CA ALA A 17 -3.52 -9.16 2.05
C ALA A 17 -3.28 -9.49 0.57
N TRP A 18 -2.02 -9.45 0.13
CA TRP A 18 -1.65 -9.54 -1.28
C TRP A 18 -0.47 -10.48 -1.53
N GLU A 19 0.05 -11.16 -0.49
CA GLU A 19 1.23 -12.03 -0.58
C GLU A 19 2.49 -11.32 -1.09
N LEU A 20 2.55 -10.01 -0.88
CA LEU A 20 3.74 -9.19 -1.18
C LEU A 20 4.66 -9.18 0.04
N ASN A 21 5.76 -9.93 -0.01
CA ASN A 21 6.73 -9.98 1.08
C ASN A 21 7.63 -8.76 1.06
N MET A 22 7.88 -8.21 2.25
CA MET A 22 8.63 -6.99 2.45
C MET A 22 9.57 -7.14 3.65
N LYS A 23 10.65 -6.37 3.66
CA LYS A 23 11.65 -6.38 4.75
C LYS A 23 11.28 -5.51 5.96
N TRP A 24 10.05 -4.98 5.98
CA TRP A 24 9.50 -4.14 7.02
C TRP A 24 8.29 -4.83 7.67
N GLU A 25 8.21 -4.83 9.00
CA GLU A 25 7.01 -5.17 9.77
C GLU A 25 6.32 -3.90 10.26
N ASN A 26 5.03 -4.00 10.53
CA ASN A 26 4.14 -2.86 10.73
C ASN A 26 3.51 -2.91 12.10
N ASP A 27 3.72 -1.87 12.89
CA ASP A 27 3.05 -1.69 14.17
C ASP A 27 2.29 -0.35 14.23
N TYR A 28 1.83 0.05 15.43
CA TYR A 28 1.04 1.26 15.70
C TYR A 28 1.82 2.56 15.44
N GLY A 29 1.92 2.95 14.17
CA GLY A 29 2.40 4.27 13.73
C GLY A 29 3.82 4.30 13.14
N HIS A 30 4.49 3.16 13.08
CA HIS A 30 5.83 3.00 12.52
C HIS A 30 5.97 1.65 11.83
N ALA A 31 6.96 1.54 10.94
CA ALA A 31 7.45 0.26 10.45
C ALA A 31 8.84 -0.02 11.04
N ASP A 32 9.10 -1.28 11.39
CA ASP A 32 10.38 -1.76 11.89
C ASP A 32 11.04 -2.68 10.87
N ALA A 33 12.34 -2.51 10.65
CA ALA A 33 13.08 -3.36 9.72
C ALA A 33 13.25 -4.78 10.29
N ASN A 34 12.74 -5.78 9.59
CA ASN A 34 12.79 -7.19 10.00
C ASN A 34 14.17 -7.82 9.87
N GLU A 35 15.03 -7.17 9.09
CA GLU A 35 16.42 -7.54 8.85
C GLU A 35 17.21 -6.30 8.42
N GLY A 36 18.51 -6.46 8.14
CA GLY A 36 19.29 -5.39 7.55
C GLY A 36 18.90 -5.16 6.09
N ILE A 37 18.60 -3.92 5.72
CA ILE A 37 18.26 -3.52 4.34
C ILE A 37 19.42 -2.71 3.80
N SER A 38 20.09 -3.19 2.75
CA SER A 38 21.20 -2.46 2.14
C SER A 38 20.70 -1.32 1.25
N SER A 39 21.58 -0.37 0.91
CA SER A 39 21.27 0.73 -0.01
C SER A 39 20.84 0.30 -1.41
N THR A 40 21.15 -0.93 -1.83
CA THR A 40 20.68 -1.49 -3.10
C THR A 40 19.28 -2.11 -3.03
N GLU A 41 18.73 -2.21 -1.82
CA GLU A 41 17.43 -2.81 -1.51
C GLU A 41 16.44 -1.73 -0.98
N SER A 42 16.77 -0.46 -1.23
CA SER A 42 16.06 0.72 -0.73
C SER A 42 15.94 1.72 -1.90
N PHE A 43 14.77 2.35 -2.10
CA PHE A 43 14.60 3.36 -3.16
C PHE A 43 15.39 4.63 -2.88
N THR A 44 15.45 5.01 -1.61
CA THR A 44 16.17 6.22 -1.18
C THR A 44 17.68 6.04 -1.17
N GLY A 45 18.18 4.81 -1.30
CA GLY A 45 19.60 4.45 -1.14
C GLY A 45 20.06 4.43 0.32
N ASN A 46 19.13 4.49 1.27
CA ASN A 46 19.41 4.39 2.70
C ASN A 46 19.67 2.94 3.10
N THR A 47 20.40 2.76 4.20
CA THR A 47 20.62 1.44 4.81
C THR A 47 19.93 1.42 6.15
N TYR A 48 19.23 0.33 6.43
CA TYR A 48 18.50 0.14 7.68
C TYR A 48 19.03 -1.06 8.43
N SER A 49 19.21 -0.91 9.74
CA SER A 49 19.58 -2.02 10.61
C SER A 49 18.34 -2.79 11.07
N TRP A 50 18.50 -4.04 11.48
CA TRP A 50 17.44 -4.79 12.15
C TRP A 50 16.82 -3.98 13.32
N ALA A 51 15.49 -3.99 13.41
CA ALA A 51 14.67 -3.25 14.37
C ALA A 51 14.79 -1.72 14.29
N GLU A 52 15.32 -1.18 13.18
CA GLU A 52 15.26 0.25 12.92
C GLU A 52 13.82 0.67 12.64
N ASN A 53 13.40 1.76 13.26
CA ASN A 53 12.02 2.24 13.28
C ASN A 53 11.87 3.48 12.40
N GLN A 54 10.92 3.46 11.48
CA GLN A 54 10.64 4.59 10.58
C GLN A 54 9.15 4.96 10.61
N PRO A 55 8.80 6.26 10.57
CA PRO A 55 7.41 6.70 10.46
C PRO A 55 6.87 6.39 9.06
N TYR A 56 5.59 6.03 8.94
CA TYR A 56 4.98 5.65 7.66
C TYR A 56 5.02 6.72 6.56
N SER A 57 5.24 8.00 6.91
CA SER A 57 5.46 9.07 5.94
C SER A 57 6.80 8.99 5.21
N ASN A 58 7.77 8.20 5.71
CA ASN A 58 9.13 8.09 5.18
C ASN A 58 9.77 6.72 5.42
N VAL A 59 8.99 5.66 5.57
CA VAL A 59 9.57 4.32 5.44
C VAL A 59 9.82 4.12 3.94
N ASP A 60 10.98 3.58 3.59
CA ASP A 60 11.30 3.13 2.23
C ASP A 60 10.46 1.88 1.86
N THR A 61 9.13 2.03 1.95
CA THR A 61 8.13 0.98 2.23
C THR A 61 7.63 0.29 0.99
N HIS A 62 8.45 0.21 -0.03
CA HIS A 62 8.01 -0.50 -1.22
C HIS A 62 9.02 -1.53 -1.71
N TYR A 63 10.07 -1.85 -0.97
CA TYR A 63 10.86 -3.01 -1.39
C TYR A 63 10.05 -4.31 -1.20
N ILE A 64 9.40 -4.76 -2.28
CA ILE A 64 8.81 -6.08 -2.42
C ILE A 64 9.97 -7.02 -2.74
N ASP A 65 10.34 -7.87 -1.79
CA ASP A 65 11.48 -8.77 -1.90
C ASP A 65 11.10 -10.08 -2.61
N SER A 66 9.93 -10.59 -2.25
CA SER A 66 9.38 -11.81 -2.84
C SER A 66 7.86 -11.80 -2.78
N TYR A 67 7.26 -12.83 -3.34
CA TYR A 67 5.87 -13.18 -3.14
C TYR A 67 5.81 -14.62 -2.66
N ASP A 68 4.81 -14.98 -1.86
CA ASP A 68 4.66 -16.35 -1.36
C ASP A 68 3.82 -17.16 -2.35
N ASN A 69 4.36 -18.26 -2.89
CA ASN A 69 3.65 -19.14 -3.85
C ASN A 69 2.83 -20.18 -3.10
N GLY A 70 2.20 -19.77 -2.00
CA GLY A 70 1.64 -20.65 -0.99
C GLY A 70 0.44 -21.46 -1.50
N ASP A 71 0.73 -22.60 -2.14
CA ASP A 71 -0.19 -23.52 -2.83
C ASP A 71 -0.47 -23.12 -4.30
N ASP A 72 0.15 -23.87 -5.24
CA ASP A 72 0.07 -23.77 -6.73
C ASP A 72 -1.36 -23.68 -7.33
N SER A 73 -2.41 -23.64 -6.51
CA SER A 73 -3.82 -23.64 -6.91
C SER A 73 -4.53 -22.28 -6.81
N ILE A 74 -3.97 -21.28 -6.11
CA ILE A 74 -4.52 -19.91 -6.04
C ILE A 74 -3.41 -18.90 -6.31
N ILE A 75 -3.28 -18.49 -7.58
CA ILE A 75 -2.37 -17.40 -7.96
C ILE A 75 -3.03 -16.08 -7.54
N GLU A 76 -2.42 -15.37 -6.58
CA GLU A 76 -2.88 -14.06 -6.11
C GLU A 76 -2.67 -12.96 -7.17
N LEU A 77 -3.43 -11.86 -7.01
CA LEU A 77 -3.49 -10.81 -8.03
C LEU A 77 -2.11 -10.20 -8.40
N PRO A 78 -1.18 -9.93 -7.47
CA PRO A 78 0.12 -9.41 -7.84
C PRO A 78 0.96 -10.38 -8.67
N GLU A 79 0.96 -11.67 -8.32
CA GLU A 79 1.66 -12.70 -9.09
C GLU A 79 1.11 -12.78 -10.52
N ARG A 80 -0.23 -12.73 -10.69
CA ARG A 80 -0.84 -12.66 -12.03
C ARG A 80 -0.34 -11.47 -12.84
N LEU A 81 -0.21 -10.30 -12.22
CA LEU A 81 0.25 -9.09 -12.91
C LEU A 81 1.72 -9.21 -13.34
N ILE A 82 2.55 -9.87 -12.53
CA ILE A 82 3.95 -10.13 -12.84
C ILE A 82 4.06 -11.14 -13.98
N GLU A 83 3.43 -12.30 -13.85
CA GLU A 83 3.54 -13.40 -14.81
C GLU A 83 2.90 -13.10 -16.17
N TYR A 84 1.71 -12.48 -16.18
CA TYR A 84 0.89 -12.36 -17.40
C TYR A 84 0.78 -10.92 -17.92
N ASN A 85 1.11 -9.92 -17.11
CA ASN A 85 0.98 -8.51 -17.49
C ASN A 85 2.29 -7.73 -17.47
N SER A 86 3.43 -8.41 -17.22
CA SER A 86 4.79 -7.82 -17.27
C SER A 86 5.02 -6.67 -16.28
N TYR A 87 4.27 -6.66 -15.18
CA TYR A 87 4.60 -5.79 -14.05
C TYR A 87 5.88 -6.29 -13.38
N THR A 88 6.70 -5.36 -12.93
CA THR A 88 7.96 -5.59 -12.22
C THR A 88 7.84 -4.97 -10.83
N PRO A 89 7.96 -5.78 -9.76
CA PRO A 89 8.04 -5.25 -8.40
C PRO A 89 9.10 -4.17 -8.32
N ASN A 90 8.84 -3.11 -7.56
CA ASN A 90 9.82 -2.05 -7.30
C ASN A 90 10.13 -1.17 -8.52
N VAL A 91 9.36 -1.30 -9.61
CA VAL A 91 9.52 -0.50 -10.84
C VAL A 91 8.18 0.05 -11.31
N ASP A 92 7.17 -0.80 -11.43
CA ASP A 92 5.81 -0.40 -11.80
C ASP A 92 4.72 -1.09 -10.97
N LEU A 93 5.09 -1.93 -10.01
CA LEU A 93 4.20 -2.57 -9.05
C LEU A 93 4.62 -2.24 -7.62
N PHE A 94 3.72 -1.55 -6.94
CA PHE A 94 3.86 -0.83 -5.68
C PHE A 94 2.99 -1.42 -4.56
N ALA A 95 3.45 -1.35 -3.32
CA ALA A 95 2.71 -1.69 -2.12
C ALA A 95 2.81 -0.51 -1.16
N TYR A 96 1.69 0.11 -0.85
CA TYR A 96 1.65 1.17 0.15
C TYR A 96 1.32 0.58 1.51
N GLN A 97 2.23 0.86 2.44
CA GLN A 97 2.21 0.36 3.79
C GLN A 97 1.80 1.47 4.75
N TYR A 98 0.85 1.16 5.63
CA TYR A 98 0.45 2.09 6.68
C TYR A 98 0.07 1.34 7.95
N GLY A 99 0.06 2.06 9.08
CA GLY A 99 -0.37 1.50 10.35
C GLY A 99 -1.81 1.01 10.25
N ALA A 100 -2.02 -0.30 10.35
CA ALA A 100 -3.33 -0.89 10.08
C ALA A 100 -4.43 -0.37 11.05
N ASN A 101 -4.08 0.23 12.18
CA ASN A 101 -4.99 0.89 13.12
C ASN A 101 -5.02 2.43 13.00
N ASN A 102 -4.23 3.02 12.11
CA ASN A 102 -4.23 4.46 11.87
C ASN A 102 -5.60 4.92 11.37
N HIS A 103 -5.92 6.18 11.71
CA HIS A 103 -7.06 6.88 11.15
C HIS A 103 -6.93 6.95 9.62
N VAL A 104 -8.04 6.75 8.92
CA VAL A 104 -8.08 6.74 7.45
C VAL A 104 -7.46 8.00 6.85
N GLY A 105 -7.69 9.16 7.47
CA GLY A 105 -7.11 10.43 7.03
C GLY A 105 -5.59 10.49 7.11
N ILE A 106 -5.00 10.03 8.22
CA ILE A 106 -3.54 10.02 8.39
C ILE A 106 -2.90 9.11 7.33
N ALA A 107 -3.46 7.91 7.13
CA ALA A 107 -2.98 7.02 6.08
C ALA A 107 -3.21 7.57 4.66
N GLY A 108 -4.22 8.42 4.47
CA GLY A 108 -4.47 9.10 3.18
C GLY A 108 -3.42 10.19 2.91
N ASP A 109 -3.09 10.98 3.92
CA ASP A 109 -2.04 12.01 3.84
C ASP A 109 -0.66 11.37 3.64
N ASP A 110 -0.37 10.28 4.35
CA ASP A 110 0.87 9.52 4.20
C ASP A 110 0.97 8.85 2.81
N LEU A 111 -0.15 8.50 2.17
CA LEU A 111 -0.18 7.98 0.79
C LEU A 111 0.28 9.04 -0.23
N GLU A 112 -0.04 10.32 -0.01
CA GLU A 112 0.49 11.41 -0.83
C GLU A 112 2.01 11.44 -0.75
N SER A 113 2.55 11.42 0.48
CA SER A 113 3.99 11.42 0.73
C SER A 113 4.67 10.21 0.09
N PHE A 114 4.04 9.04 0.16
CA PHE A 114 4.50 7.83 -0.50
C PHE A 114 4.58 8.00 -2.03
N ILE A 115 3.51 8.49 -2.68
CA ILE A 115 3.50 8.73 -4.13
C ILE A 115 4.58 9.73 -4.54
N GLN A 116 4.77 10.82 -3.78
CA GLN A 116 5.84 11.78 -4.05
C GLN A 116 7.24 11.16 -3.85
N GLY A 117 7.39 10.27 -2.86
CA GLY A 117 8.59 9.47 -2.67
C GLY A 117 8.90 8.60 -3.90
N LEU A 118 7.90 7.90 -4.44
CA LEU A 118 8.05 7.11 -5.66
C LEU A 118 8.50 7.96 -6.85
N ARG A 119 7.85 9.11 -7.07
CA ARG A 119 8.23 10.06 -8.14
C ARG A 119 9.65 10.60 -7.97
N THR A 120 10.16 10.68 -6.74
CA THR A 120 11.49 11.23 -6.43
C THR A 120 12.58 10.17 -6.57
N HIS A 121 12.30 8.93 -6.20
CA HIS A 121 13.32 7.90 -6.01
C HIS A 121 13.26 6.76 -7.02
N VAL A 122 12.19 6.63 -7.80
CA VAL A 122 12.04 5.57 -8.80
C VAL A 122 12.15 6.17 -10.21
N ASP A 123 13.28 5.94 -10.87
CA ASP A 123 13.62 6.52 -12.18
C ASP A 123 12.59 6.22 -13.29
N SER A 124 11.87 5.09 -13.20
CA SER A 124 10.83 4.71 -14.18
C SER A 124 9.53 5.51 -14.04
N ILE A 125 9.37 6.26 -12.95
CA ILE A 125 8.15 7.00 -12.64
C ILE A 125 8.33 8.46 -13.04
N SER A 126 7.56 8.90 -14.03
CA SER A 126 7.52 10.32 -14.40
C SER A 126 6.77 11.16 -13.36
N SER A 127 7.11 12.44 -13.23
CA SER A 127 6.40 13.42 -12.39
C SER A 127 4.93 13.66 -12.80
N TYR A 128 4.54 13.27 -14.01
CA TYR A 128 3.17 13.39 -14.52
C TYR A 128 2.50 12.04 -14.76
N GLN A 129 3.12 10.95 -14.32
CA GLN A 129 2.55 9.62 -14.50
C GLN A 129 1.51 9.36 -13.42
N ASP A 130 0.32 8.97 -13.84
CA ASP A 130 -0.76 8.60 -12.94
C ASP A 130 -0.62 7.14 -12.50
N PHE A 131 -1.08 6.85 -11.29
CA PHE A 131 -1.07 5.51 -10.69
C PHE A 131 -2.45 4.86 -10.74
N ASN A 132 -2.46 3.53 -10.79
CA ASN A 132 -3.63 2.73 -10.48
C ASN A 132 -3.54 2.30 -9.01
N ILE A 133 -4.62 2.44 -8.25
CA ILE A 133 -4.70 1.90 -6.90
C ILE A 133 -5.56 0.65 -6.90
N ILE A 134 -5.05 -0.41 -6.27
CA ILE A 134 -5.80 -1.62 -5.95
C ILE A 134 -5.86 -1.74 -4.43
N ALA A 135 -7.04 -1.52 -3.87
CA ALA A 135 -7.21 -1.38 -2.44
C ALA A 135 -8.18 -2.41 -1.87
N HIS A 136 -7.82 -3.00 -0.74
CA HIS A 136 -8.64 -3.98 -0.03
C HIS A 136 -9.18 -3.41 1.28
N SER A 137 -10.46 -3.68 1.59
CA SER A 137 -11.10 -3.38 2.87
C SER A 137 -10.91 -1.89 3.23
N LYS A 138 -10.40 -1.60 4.45
CA LYS A 138 -10.09 -0.24 4.92
C LYS A 138 -9.17 0.53 3.96
N GLY A 139 -8.29 -0.15 3.24
CA GLY A 139 -7.41 0.45 2.23
C GLY A 139 -8.18 1.27 1.20
N GLY A 140 -9.37 0.83 0.78
CA GLY A 140 -10.17 1.61 -0.17
C GLY A 140 -10.73 2.91 0.40
N LEU A 141 -10.96 2.98 1.72
CA LEU A 141 -11.30 4.24 2.39
C LEU A 141 -10.09 5.17 2.47
N VAL A 142 -8.89 4.61 2.69
CA VAL A 142 -7.61 5.36 2.66
C VAL A 142 -7.39 5.97 1.28
N SER A 143 -7.55 5.18 0.22
CA SER A 143 -7.44 5.66 -1.16
C SER A 143 -8.45 6.74 -1.48
N ARG A 144 -9.71 6.58 -1.04
CA ARG A 144 -10.74 7.61 -1.24
C ARG A 144 -10.46 8.88 -0.47
N HIS A 145 -9.94 8.79 0.75
CA HIS A 145 -9.53 9.98 1.50
C HIS A 145 -8.48 10.77 0.73
N PHE A 146 -7.41 10.09 0.29
CA PHE A 146 -6.40 10.70 -0.57
C PHE A 146 -7.04 11.34 -1.81
N ILE A 147 -7.78 10.58 -2.62
CA ILE A 147 -8.31 11.09 -3.90
C ILE A 147 -9.33 12.22 -3.71
N GLU A 148 -10.25 12.12 -2.75
CA GLU A 148 -11.39 13.04 -2.63
C GLU A 148 -11.07 14.28 -1.77
N LEU A 149 -10.14 14.16 -0.83
CA LEU A 149 -9.89 15.17 0.20
C LEU A 149 -8.48 15.75 0.16
N THR A 150 -7.57 15.15 -0.62
CA THR A 150 -6.33 15.80 -1.06
C THR A 150 -6.44 16.11 -2.55
N ASP A 151 -5.47 16.84 -3.12
CA ASP A 151 -5.40 17.07 -4.57
C ASP A 151 -5.06 15.78 -5.37
N GLY A 152 -5.13 14.60 -4.73
CA GLY A 152 -4.78 13.27 -5.27
C GLY A 152 -5.56 12.84 -6.51
N THR A 153 -6.66 13.52 -6.89
CA THR A 153 -7.29 13.33 -8.21
C THR A 153 -6.32 13.54 -9.38
N LEU A 154 -5.25 14.31 -9.19
CA LEU A 154 -4.25 14.60 -10.22
C LEU A 154 -3.18 13.50 -10.35
N ASP A 155 -3.15 12.54 -9.42
CA ASP A 155 -2.11 11.51 -9.37
C ASP A 155 -2.63 10.12 -9.76
N ILE A 156 -3.95 9.92 -9.89
CA ILE A 156 -4.58 8.58 -9.98
C ILE A 156 -5.42 8.41 -11.26
N ASP A 157 -5.08 7.41 -12.08
CA ASP A 157 -5.86 7.02 -13.28
C ASP A 157 -7.10 6.20 -12.85
N ARG A 158 -6.92 5.24 -11.93
CA ARG A 158 -8.00 4.33 -11.50
C ARG A 158 -7.87 3.94 -10.04
N LEU A 159 -9.02 3.79 -9.40
CA LEU A 159 -9.17 3.13 -8.10
C LEU A 159 -10.01 1.87 -8.26
N ILE A 160 -9.47 0.73 -7.84
CA ILE A 160 -10.15 -0.56 -7.78
C ILE A 160 -10.23 -0.97 -6.30
N THR A 161 -11.45 -1.19 -5.80
CA THR A 161 -11.67 -1.54 -4.38
C THR A 161 -12.26 -2.94 -4.22
N PHE A 162 -11.69 -3.73 -3.31
CA PHE A 162 -12.17 -5.05 -2.93
C PHE A 162 -12.67 -5.03 -1.49
N GLY A 163 -13.94 -5.38 -1.26
CA GLY A 163 -14.50 -5.51 0.08
C GLY A 163 -14.47 -4.23 0.93
N THR A 164 -14.35 -3.05 0.30
CA THR A 164 -14.25 -1.78 1.02
C THR A 164 -15.59 -1.40 1.66
N PRO A 165 -15.60 -1.10 2.97
CA PRO A 165 -16.82 -0.72 3.67
C PRO A 165 -17.15 0.77 3.43
N HIS A 166 -17.54 1.11 2.21
CA HIS A 166 -17.83 2.50 1.78
C HIS A 166 -18.83 3.23 2.69
N PHE A 167 -19.72 2.49 3.34
CA PHE A 167 -20.74 3.00 4.27
C PHE A 167 -20.59 2.41 5.67
N GLY A 168 -19.36 2.13 6.11
CA GLY A 168 -19.09 1.51 7.40
C GLY A 168 -19.42 0.02 7.45
N VAL A 169 -19.21 -0.59 8.63
CA VAL A 169 -19.50 -2.00 8.93
C VAL A 169 -20.42 -2.09 10.13
N ASN A 170 -21.40 -2.99 10.11
CA ASN A 170 -22.40 -3.10 11.19
C ASN A 170 -21.82 -3.67 12.50
N ASN A 171 -20.62 -4.26 12.45
CA ASN A 171 -19.94 -4.89 13.59
C ASN A 171 -18.74 -4.08 14.11
N SER A 172 -18.67 -2.78 13.84
CA SER A 172 -17.66 -1.93 14.48
C SER A 172 -17.94 -1.84 15.99
N ALA A 173 -16.90 -2.02 16.81
CA ALA A 173 -17.00 -1.82 18.26
C ALA A 173 -17.51 -0.41 18.63
N ALA A 174 -17.34 0.55 17.71
CA ALA A 174 -18.07 1.80 17.70
C ALA A 174 -19.32 1.64 16.82
N GLY A 175 -20.45 1.29 17.45
CA GLY A 175 -21.83 1.47 16.99
C GLY A 175 -22.15 1.20 15.50
N ASP A 176 -23.01 0.21 15.28
CA ASP A 176 -23.81 0.08 14.06
C ASP A 176 -24.31 1.46 13.58
N LEU A 177 -23.78 1.95 12.45
CA LEU A 177 -24.43 3.04 11.72
C LEU A 177 -25.56 2.39 10.93
N ASP A 178 -26.64 2.16 11.66
CA ASP A 178 -27.89 1.56 11.25
C ASP A 178 -28.20 1.90 9.78
N ARG A 179 -28.09 0.90 8.89
CA ARG A 179 -28.56 0.99 7.50
C ARG A 179 -30.06 0.68 7.41
N GLY A 180 -30.81 1.02 8.45
CA GLY A 180 -32.26 0.95 8.50
C GLY A 180 -32.91 2.07 7.69
N GLU A 181 -33.48 1.67 6.55
CA GLU A 181 -34.52 2.33 5.75
C GLU A 181 -34.16 3.66 5.04
N GLN A 182 -33.89 3.53 3.73
CA GLN A 182 -34.32 4.51 2.72
C GLN A 182 -35.44 3.90 1.87
#